data_AF-A0A4U8WET0-F1
#
_entry.id   AF-A0A4U8WET0-F1
#
_cell.length_a   1.000
_cell.length_b   1.000
_cell.length_c   1.000
_cell.angle_alpha   90.00
_cell.angle_beta   90.00
_cell.angle_gamma   90.00
#
_symmetry.space_group_name_H-M   'P 1'
#
loop_
_entity.id
_entity.type
_entity.pdbx_description
1 polymer ?
#
loop_
_entity_poly.entity_id
_entity_poly.type
_entity_poly.pdbx_seq_one_letter_code
_entity_poly.pdbx_strand_id
1 'polypeptide(L)' 'MSFTPGSPPAVGSSTVLRGKNHGPKWEGYSRTIHYEISGAGRIDYQYCNATREGEQGDPHAVVKILTIDLGSH' A
#
# COMPACT_ATOMS: atom_id res chain seq x y z
N MET A 1 -2.91 -11.85 12.01
CA MET A 1 -3.71 -10.66 11.68
C MET A 1 -2.80 -9.44 11.81
N SER A 2 -2.64 -8.65 10.75
CA SER A 2 -1.79 -7.44 10.77
C SER A 2 -2.64 -6.26 11.25
N PHE A 3 -2.26 -5.64 12.37
CA PHE A 3 -3.01 -4.55 13.03
C PHE A 3 -2.34 -3.17 12.86
N THR A 4 -1.30 -3.06 12.02
CA THR A 4 -0.51 -1.84 11.85
C THR A 4 -0.36 -1.48 10.36
N PRO A 5 -1.28 -0.71 9.76
CA PRO A 5 -1.26 -0.39 8.33
C PRO A 5 -0.03 0.43 7.91
N GLY A 6 0.61 1.12 8.85
CA GLY A 6 1.84 1.90 8.62
C GLY A 6 3.14 1.11 8.77
N SER A 7 3.08 -0.17 9.13
CA SER A 7 4.27 -1.04 9.19
C SER A 7 4.15 -2.13 8.13
N PRO A 8 5.23 -2.46 7.40
CA PRO A 8 5.24 -3.65 6.57
C PRO A 8 4.82 -4.85 7.42
N PRO A 9 3.87 -5.69 6.96
CA PRO A 9 3.46 -6.86 7.72
C PRO A 9 4.66 -7.78 8.00
N ALA A 10 4.54 -8.58 9.06
CA ALA A 10 5.60 -9.49 9.50
C ALA A 10 6.15 -10.29 8.31
N VAL A 11 7.47 -10.19 8.13
CA VAL A 11 8.24 -10.65 6.99
C VAL A 11 7.82 -12.06 6.54
N GLY A 12 7.43 -12.16 5.27
CA GLY A 12 6.96 -13.38 4.62
C GLY A 12 5.83 -13.16 3.60
N SER A 13 5.09 -12.05 3.69
CA SER A 13 3.93 -11.75 2.81
C SER A 13 3.94 -10.35 2.20
N SER A 14 5.01 -9.57 2.33
CA SER A 14 5.11 -8.24 1.72
C SER A 14 6.52 -7.88 1.33
N THR A 15 6.66 -7.33 0.12
CA THR A 15 7.91 -6.79 -0.40
C THR A 15 7.68 -5.33 -0.78
N VAL A 16 8.61 -4.43 -0.46
CA VAL A 16 8.59 -3.09 -1.06
C VAL A 16 9.23 -3.21 -2.45
N LEU A 17 8.48 -2.88 -3.50
CA LEU A 17 9.00 -2.99 -4.87
C LEU A 17 10.18 -2.03 -5.05
N ARG A 18 11.31 -2.57 -5.51
CA ARG A 18 12.51 -1.80 -5.83
C ARG A 18 12.55 -1.56 -7.34
N GLY A 19 12.48 -0.31 -7.76
CA GLY A 19 12.59 0.08 -9.16
C GLY A 19 12.21 1.54 -9.40
N LYS A 20 12.66 2.10 -10.53
CA LYS A 20 12.46 3.52 -10.90
C LYS A 20 10.98 3.91 -11.09
N ASN A 21 10.10 2.91 -11.27
CA ASN A 21 8.67 3.09 -11.57
C ASN A 21 7.73 2.82 -10.37
N HIS A 22 8.24 2.60 -9.16
CA HIS A 22 7.42 2.30 -7.96
C HIS A 22 7.48 3.41 -6.90
N GLY A 23 7.76 4.64 -7.35
CA GLY A 23 7.66 5.83 -6.52
C GLY A 23 6.24 6.09 -6.04
N PRO A 24 6.08 6.96 -5.03
CA PRO A 24 4.76 7.39 -4.60
C PRO A 24 4.01 8.02 -5.78
N LYS A 25 2.75 7.61 -5.99
CA LYS A 25 1.90 8.12 -7.07
C LYS A 25 1.37 9.52 -6.72
N TRP A 26 1.29 9.82 -5.43
CA TRP A 26 0.89 11.12 -4.88
C TRP A 26 1.92 11.60 -3.87
N GLU A 27 2.09 12.91 -3.77
CA GLU A 27 2.99 13.52 -2.79
C GLU A 27 2.58 13.13 -1.36
N GLY A 28 3.56 12.83 -0.51
CA GLY A 28 3.34 12.43 0.88
C GLY A 28 2.92 10.97 1.08
N TYR A 29 2.73 10.19 0.01
CA TYR A 29 2.47 8.76 0.10
C TYR A 29 3.76 7.95 0.17
N SER A 30 3.67 6.73 0.71
CA SER A 30 4.74 5.76 0.68
C SER A 30 5.09 5.34 -0.74
N ARG A 31 6.25 4.70 -0.91
CA ARG A 31 6.50 3.86 -2.09
C ARG A 31 5.43 2.77 -2.18
N THR A 32 5.22 2.22 -3.38
CA THR A 32 4.29 1.12 -3.56
C THR A 32 4.73 -0.09 -2.75
N ILE A 33 3.85 -0.56 -1.88
CA ILE A 33 4.00 -1.76 -1.08
C ILE A 33 3.29 -2.88 -1.82
N HIS A 34 3.99 -3.98 -2.02
CA HIS A 34 3.48 -5.18 -2.66
C HIS A 34 3.18 -6.21 -1.59
N TYR A 35 1.92 -6.59 -1.47
CA TYR A 35 1.43 -7.54 -0.48
C TYR A 35 0.89 -8.77 -1.17
N GLU A 36 1.47 -9.91 -0.84
CA GLU A 36 1.05 -11.22 -1.33
C GLU A 36 -0.06 -11.74 -0.42
N ILE A 37 -1.23 -12.01 -1.01
CA ILE A 37 -2.30 -12.76 -0.38
C ILE A 37 -2.03 -14.24 -0.65
N SER A 38 -2.12 -15.08 0.38
CA SER A 38 -1.92 -16.52 0.28
C SER A 38 -2.66 -17.15 -0.91
N GLY A 39 -1.93 -17.90 -1.74
CA GLY A 39 -2.46 -18.82 -2.75
C GLY A 39 -2.40 -18.37 -4.20
N ALA A 40 -2.58 -17.07 -4.49
CA ALA A 40 -2.60 -16.53 -5.87
C ALA A 40 -2.79 -15.01 -5.96
N GLY A 41 -3.05 -14.34 -4.83
CA GLY A 41 -3.49 -12.95 -4.83
C GLY A 41 -2.36 -11.98 -4.55
N ARG A 42 -2.44 -10.79 -5.14
CA ARG A 42 -1.55 -9.67 -4.88
C ARG A 42 -2.36 -8.39 -4.69
N ILE A 43 -1.89 -7.56 -3.77
CA ILE A 43 -2.33 -6.17 -3.63
C ILE A 43 -1.11 -5.27 -3.73
N ASP A 44 -1.13 -4.33 -4.67
CA ASP A 44 -0.22 -3.19 -4.68
C ASP A 44 -0.95 -2.00 -4.06
N TYR A 45 -0.38 -1.40 -3.02
CA TYR A 45 -0.98 -0.25 -2.32
C TYR A 45 0.06 0.81 -1.92
N GLN A 46 -0.43 2.00 -1.62
CA GLN A 46 0.36 3.08 -1.01
C GLN A 46 -0.35 3.59 0.24
N TYR A 47 0.43 4.10 1.18
CA TYR A 47 -0.07 4.58 2.46
C TYR A 47 0.39 6.00 2.73
N CYS A 48 -0.46 6.81 3.37
CA CYS A 48 -0.12 8.13 3.87
C CYS A 48 -0.79 8.37 5.22
N ASN A 49 -0.05 8.90 6.19
CA ASN A 49 -0.52 9.14 7.56
C ASN A 49 -1.35 10.42 7.73
N ALA A 50 -1.24 11.35 6.80
CA ALA A 50 -1.79 12.70 6.93
C ALA A 50 -2.53 13.11 5.64
N THR A 51 -3.28 12.17 5.05
CA THR A 51 -4.06 12.49 3.85
C THR A 51 -5.18 13.44 4.24
N ARG A 52 -5.39 14.46 3.42
CA ARG A 52 -6.54 15.36 3.49
C ARG A 52 -7.28 15.28 2.16
N GLU A 53 -8.43 14.62 2.15
CA GLU A 53 -9.28 14.55 0.97
C GLU A 53 -10.30 15.71 1.00
N GLY A 54 -10.22 16.60 0.00
CA GLY A 54 -11.03 17.81 -0.07
C GLY A 54 -10.53 18.95 0.83
N GLU A 55 -11.04 20.17 0.59
CA GLU A 55 -10.59 21.37 1.29
C GLU A 55 -10.89 21.35 2.80
N GLN A 56 -11.92 20.61 3.21
CA GLN A 56 -12.42 20.60 4.60
C GLN A 56 -12.09 19.32 5.39
N GLY A 57 -11.40 18.33 4.78
CA GLY A 57 -11.07 17.09 5.49
C GLY A 57 -10.07 17.28 6.64
N ASP A 58 -10.17 16.47 7.68
CA ASP A 58 -9.15 16.34 8.71
C ASP A 58 -8.02 15.41 8.23
N PRO A 59 -6.75 15.66 8.64
CA PRO A 59 -5.66 14.74 8.31
C PRO A 59 -5.88 13.37 8.96
N HIS A 60 -5.93 12.32 8.14
CA HIS A 60 -6.08 10.96 8.63
C HIS A 60 -5.21 9.96 7.83
N ALA A 61 -5.01 8.79 8.44
CA ALA A 61 -4.27 7.70 7.83
C ALA A 61 -5.11 7.02 6.74
N VAL A 62 -4.56 6.94 5.52
CA VAL A 62 -5.23 6.36 4.35
C VAL A 62 -4.33 5.32 3.70
N VAL A 63 -4.95 4.21 3.30
CA VAL A 63 -4.37 3.22 2.39
C VAL A 63 -5.09 3.33 1.05
N LYS A 64 -4.35 3.61 -0.02
CA LYS A 64 -4.86 3.61 -1.40
C LYS A 64 -4.42 2.34 -2.10
N ILE A 65 -5.39 1.52 -2.46
CA ILE A 65 -5.17 0.33 -3.28
C ILE A 65 -4.95 0.79 -4.72
N LEU A 66 -3.82 0.40 -5.30
CA LEU A 66 -3.50 0.70 -6.70
C LEU A 66 -3.97 -0.42 -7.61
N THR A 67 -3.76 -1.66 -7.19
CA THR A 67 -4.07 -2.84 -8.00
C THR A 67 -4.38 -4.02 -7.10
N ILE A 68 -5.39 -4.80 -7.49
CA ILE A 68 -5.66 -6.12 -6.92
C ILE A 68 -5.55 -7.09 -8.08
N ASP A 69 -4.71 -8.10 -7.91
CA ASP A 69 -4.51 -9.19 -8.86
C ASP A 69 -4.89 -10.48 -8.15
N LEU A 70 -5.79 -11.26 -8.75
CA LEU A 70 -6.27 -12.54 -8.22
C LEU A 70 -5.87 -13.71 -9.13
N GLY A 71 -4.97 -13.46 -10.09
CA GLY A 71 -4.50 -14.47 -11.02
C GLY A 71 -3.80 -15.62 -10.32
N SER A 72 -4.45 -16.77 -10.25
CA SER A 72 -3.77 -18.06 -10.11
C SER A 72 -2.98 -18.31 -11.38
N HIS A 73 -1.68 -18.51 -11.27
CA HIS A 73 -0.98 -19.25 -12.32
C HIS A 73 -1.47 -20.70 -12.34
#